data_AF-A0A1X1JGW4-F1
#
_entry.id   AF-A0A1X1JGW4-F1
#
_cell.length_a   1.000
_cell.length_b   1.000
_cell.length_c   1.000
_cell.angle_alpha   90.00
_cell.angle_beta   90.00
_cell.angle_gamma   90.00
#
_symmetry.space_group_name_H-M   'P 1'
#
loop_
_entity.id
_entity.type
_entity.pdbx_description
1 polymer ?
#
loop_
_entity_poly.entity_id
_entity_poly.type
_entity_poly.pdbx_seq_one_letter_code
_entity_poly.pdbx_strand_id
1 'polypeptide(L)'
;MGIVDSVYSPIYPLGSVAELDLELLPEELQKSLAEGPGPLVTISGRKMPLQEGFDDYVVDYLARIWPLGEMPGMDAFFVSNMMIERLRFEGYSDDWESQFTEDVLRATQLSHQQVSTAFMRSEDFVRYYEPYLNTEEG
;
A
#
# COMPACT_ATOMS: atom_id res chain seq x y z
N MET A 1 9.60 18.40 -0.47
CA MET A 1 10.29 17.17 -0.91
C MET A 1 9.32 16.00 -1.11
N GLY A 2 8.23 15.86 -0.32
CA GLY A 2 7.33 14.69 -0.40
C GLY A 2 6.41 14.49 -1.63
N ILE A 3 5.95 15.54 -2.34
CA ILE A 3 5.03 15.36 -3.49
C ILE A 3 5.75 14.74 -4.70
N VAL A 4 6.97 15.20 -4.99
CA VAL A 4 7.75 14.72 -6.15
C VAL A 4 8.12 13.25 -5.95
N ASP A 5 8.65 12.89 -4.77
CA ASP A 5 9.05 11.51 -4.49
C ASP A 5 7.84 10.55 -4.44
N SER A 6 6.69 11.02 -3.96
CA SER A 6 5.45 10.22 -3.93
C SER A 6 4.79 10.02 -5.30
N VAL A 7 4.96 10.97 -6.22
CA VAL A 7 4.39 10.87 -7.57
C VAL A 7 5.29 10.05 -8.47
N TYR A 8 6.61 10.16 -8.37
CA TYR A 8 7.55 9.45 -9.25
C TYR A 8 8.01 8.10 -8.69
N SER A 9 7.49 7.69 -7.53
CA SER A 9 7.66 6.33 -7.04
C SER A 9 7.22 5.30 -8.09
N PRO A 10 7.87 4.14 -8.16
CA PRO A 10 7.38 3.03 -8.97
C PRO A 10 5.92 2.71 -8.65
N ILE A 11 5.17 2.28 -9.67
CA ILE A 11 3.81 1.75 -9.54
C ILE A 11 3.88 0.33 -10.09
N TYR A 12 4.03 -0.65 -9.20
CA TYR A 12 4.17 -2.03 -9.60
C TYR A 12 2.84 -2.61 -10.11
N PRO A 13 2.86 -3.51 -11.11
CA PRO A 13 1.65 -4.15 -11.60
C PRO A 13 0.92 -4.96 -10.52
N LEU A 14 -0.38 -5.18 -10.71
CA LEU A 14 -1.14 -6.10 -9.87
C LEU A 14 -0.58 -7.53 -9.99
N GLY A 15 -0.65 -8.28 -8.89
CA GLY A 15 -0.10 -9.63 -8.80
C GLY A 15 1.42 -9.69 -8.60
N SER A 16 2.10 -8.54 -8.58
CA SER A 16 3.52 -8.48 -8.19
C SER A 16 3.70 -9.03 -6.77
N VAL A 17 4.79 -9.75 -6.55
CA VAL A 17 5.21 -10.20 -5.22
C VAL A 17 6.37 -9.34 -4.76
N ALA A 18 6.15 -8.61 -3.67
CA ALA A 18 7.13 -7.74 -3.05
C ALA A 18 7.60 -8.34 -1.72
N GLU A 19 8.88 -8.13 -1.42
CA GLU A 19 9.43 -8.33 -0.08
C GLU A 19 9.41 -6.98 0.65
N LEU A 20 8.82 -6.99 1.85
CA LEU A 20 8.77 -5.82 2.71
C LEU A 20 9.97 -5.77 3.64
N ASP A 21 10.40 -4.56 3.97
CA ASP A 21 11.39 -4.33 5.02
C ASP A 21 10.76 -4.62 6.39
N LEU A 22 11.25 -5.69 7.04
CA LEU A 22 10.77 -6.13 8.35
C LEU A 22 10.89 -5.05 9.42
N GLU A 23 11.92 -4.20 9.35
CA GLU A 23 12.17 -3.17 10.36
C GLU A 23 11.09 -2.08 10.34
N LEU A 24 10.39 -1.93 9.21
CA LEU A 24 9.31 -0.97 9.02
C LEU A 24 7.93 -1.55 9.35
N LEU A 25 7.83 -2.84 9.64
CA LEU A 25 6.57 -3.49 9.99
C LEU A 25 6.28 -3.41 11.50
N PRO A 26 5.00 -3.40 11.91
CA PRO A 26 4.60 -3.61 13.30
C PRO A 26 5.15 -4.92 13.89
N GLU A 27 5.47 -4.93 15.18
CA GLU A 27 6.05 -6.12 15.85
C GLU A 27 5.18 -7.38 15.71
N GLU A 28 3.86 -7.22 15.72
CA GLU A 28 2.90 -8.31 15.59
C GLU A 28 3.04 -8.99 14.22
N LEU A 29 3.20 -8.19 13.15
CA LEU A 29 3.43 -8.69 11.80
C LEU A 29 4.85 -9.26 11.66
N GLN A 30 5.86 -8.63 12.27
CA GLN A 30 7.22 -9.19 12.27
C GLN A 30 7.25 -10.60 12.87
N LYS A 31 6.60 -10.81 14.02
CA LYS A 31 6.53 -12.11 14.70
C LYS A 31 5.81 -13.15 13.83
N SER A 32 4.66 -12.78 13.25
CA SER A 32 3.89 -13.66 12.37
C SER A 32 4.66 -14.05 11.10
N LEU A 33 5.39 -13.11 10.50
CA LEU A 33 6.14 -13.34 9.26
C LEU A 33 7.49 -14.04 9.49
N ALA A 34 8.09 -13.90 10.67
CA ALA A 34 9.34 -14.57 11.04
C ALA A 34 9.21 -16.10 11.13
N GLU A 35 8.01 -16.62 11.44
CA GLU A 35 7.73 -18.06 11.50
C GLU A 35 7.28 -18.65 10.14
N GLY A 36 7.11 -17.79 9.13
CA GLY A 36 6.54 -18.13 7.82
C GLY A 36 7.51 -17.97 6.63
N PRO A 37 7.00 -17.73 5.40
CA PRO A 37 7.81 -17.58 4.18
C PRO A 37 8.62 -16.27 4.11
N GLY A 38 8.67 -15.49 5.20
CA GLY A 38 9.24 -14.14 5.25
C GLY A 38 8.22 -13.05 4.93
N PRO A 39 8.64 -11.77 4.87
CA PRO A 39 7.77 -10.60 4.71
C PRO A 39 7.30 -10.41 3.27
N LEU A 40 6.77 -11.48 2.66
CA LEU A 40 6.34 -11.49 1.28
C LEU A 40 4.86 -11.13 1.16
N VAL A 41 4.56 -10.25 0.22
CA VAL A 41 3.20 -9.82 -0.06
C VAL A 41 2.89 -9.80 -1.55
N THR A 42 1.65 -10.11 -1.89
CA THR A 42 1.11 -9.93 -3.24
C THR A 42 0.36 -8.61 -3.32
N ILE A 43 0.72 -7.77 -4.28
CA ILE A 43 0.04 -6.50 -4.57
C ILE A 43 -1.31 -6.80 -5.23
N SER A 44 -2.37 -6.29 -4.63
CA SER A 44 -3.76 -6.52 -5.07
C SER A 44 -4.58 -5.25 -5.31
N GLY A 45 -4.07 -4.09 -4.89
CA GLY A 45 -4.61 -2.78 -5.22
C GLY A 45 -3.49 -1.76 -5.33
N ARG A 46 -3.74 -0.66 -6.03
CA ARG A 46 -2.73 0.37 -6.36
C ARG A 46 -3.35 1.75 -6.28
N LYS A 47 -2.62 2.72 -5.73
CA LYS A 47 -2.99 4.15 -5.69
C LYS A 47 -4.45 4.35 -5.28
N MET A 48 -4.83 3.73 -4.17
CA MET A 48 -6.20 3.78 -3.67
C MET A 48 -6.45 5.10 -2.93
N PRO A 49 -7.46 5.88 -3.33
CA PRO A 49 -7.85 7.07 -2.58
C PRO A 49 -8.40 6.66 -1.21
N LEU A 50 -8.23 7.53 -0.23
CA LEU A 50 -8.88 7.37 1.07
C LEU A 50 -10.34 7.84 1.03
N GLN A 51 -11.07 7.57 2.13
CA GLN A 51 -12.44 8.05 2.31
C GLN A 51 -12.52 9.59 2.34
N GLU A 52 -13.73 10.12 2.14
CA GLU A 52 -14.02 11.56 2.13
C GLU A 52 -13.42 12.28 3.35
N GLY A 53 -12.80 13.44 3.12
CA GLY A 53 -12.10 14.21 4.15
C GLY A 53 -10.61 13.88 4.30
N PHE A 54 -10.11 12.94 3.49
CA PHE A 54 -8.70 12.58 3.35
C PHE A 54 -8.24 12.56 1.88
N ASP A 55 -8.89 13.36 1.03
CA ASP A 55 -8.71 13.37 -0.42
C ASP A 55 -7.27 13.75 -0.86
N ASP A 56 -6.51 14.41 0.01
CA ASP A 56 -5.11 14.77 -0.18
C ASP A 56 -4.16 13.56 -0.09
N TYR A 57 -4.67 12.37 0.27
CA TYR A 57 -3.88 11.18 0.54
C TYR A 57 -4.24 10.01 -0.38
N VAL A 58 -3.23 9.19 -0.67
CA VAL A 58 -3.37 7.95 -1.44
C VAL A 58 -2.59 6.82 -0.79
N VAL A 59 -3.15 5.63 -0.77
CA VAL A 59 -2.42 4.40 -0.40
C VAL A 59 -1.70 3.89 -1.64
N ASP A 60 -0.37 3.71 -1.56
CA ASP A 60 0.40 3.24 -2.72
C ASP A 60 -0.05 1.84 -3.16
N TYR A 61 -0.19 0.91 -2.21
CA TYR A 61 -0.64 -0.45 -2.50
C TYR A 61 -1.55 -1.03 -1.42
N LEU A 62 -2.49 -1.87 -1.86
CA LEU A 62 -3.20 -2.82 -1.01
C LEU A 62 -2.59 -4.20 -1.23
N ALA A 63 -2.07 -4.80 -0.18
CA ALA A 63 -1.32 -6.05 -0.27
C ALA A 63 -1.90 -7.14 0.62
N ARG A 64 -1.60 -8.39 0.26
CA ARG A 64 -1.97 -9.58 1.03
C ARG A 64 -0.74 -10.44 1.27
N ILE A 65 -0.72 -11.16 2.39
CA ILE A 65 0.41 -12.03 2.72
C ILE A 65 0.54 -13.12 1.65
N TRP A 66 1.75 -13.30 1.11
CA TRP A 66 2.05 -14.38 0.19
C TRP A 66 2.53 -15.63 0.96
N PRO A 67 2.16 -16.86 0.56
CA PRO A 67 1.26 -17.23 -0.54
C PRO A 67 -0.22 -17.33 -0.11
N LEU A 68 -0.55 -16.88 1.10
CA LEU A 68 -1.86 -17.08 1.72
C LEU A 68 -3.00 -16.39 0.96
N GLY A 69 -2.77 -15.18 0.47
CA GLY A 69 -3.76 -14.41 -0.27
C GLY A 69 -4.95 -13.99 0.60
N GLU A 70 -6.17 -14.10 0.05
CA GLU A 70 -7.42 -13.78 0.74
C GLU A 70 -7.91 -15.01 1.51
N MET A 71 -8.11 -14.87 2.82
CA MET A 71 -8.73 -15.88 3.66
C MET A 71 -9.71 -15.23 4.64
N PRO A 72 -10.77 -15.93 5.07
CA PRO A 72 -11.68 -15.39 6.09
C PRO A 72 -10.91 -14.97 7.36
N GLY A 73 -11.08 -13.71 7.76
CA GLY A 73 -10.39 -13.13 8.93
C GLY A 73 -8.96 -12.66 8.66
N MET A 74 -8.47 -12.68 7.41
CA MET A 74 -7.20 -12.09 7.02
C MET A 74 -7.42 -10.99 5.99
N ASP A 75 -7.60 -9.78 6.50
CA ASP A 75 -7.80 -8.60 5.67
C ASP A 75 -6.52 -8.18 4.96
N ALA A 76 -6.69 -7.58 3.79
CA ALA A 76 -5.59 -6.94 3.09
C ALA A 76 -5.13 -5.69 3.87
N PHE A 77 -3.83 -5.37 3.77
CA PHE A 77 -3.24 -4.24 4.48
C PHE A 77 -2.57 -3.26 3.54
N PHE A 78 -2.46 -2.02 4.00
CA PHE A 78 -1.87 -0.94 3.23
C PHE A 78 -0.34 -1.02 3.27
N VAL A 79 0.27 -0.86 2.10
CA VAL A 79 1.72 -0.89 1.92
C VAL A 79 2.11 0.39 1.17
N SER A 80 3.09 1.10 1.70
CA SER A 80 3.70 2.23 1.00
C SER A 80 4.88 1.76 0.15
N ASN A 81 5.28 2.55 -0.85
CA ASN A 81 6.51 2.27 -1.60
C ASN A 81 7.75 2.22 -0.69
N MET A 82 7.76 2.94 0.43
CA MET A 82 8.88 2.96 1.38
C MET A 82 9.04 1.65 2.16
N MET A 83 7.96 0.86 2.29
CA MET A 83 7.99 -0.43 2.97
C MET A 83 8.53 -1.55 2.08
N ILE A 84 8.62 -1.34 0.76
CA ILE A 84 9.06 -2.37 -0.18
C ILE A 84 10.59 -2.36 -0.26
N GLU A 85 11.23 -3.42 0.23
CA GLU A 85 12.68 -3.61 0.13
C GLU A 85 13.07 -3.95 -1.32
N ARG A 86 12.36 -4.92 -1.92
CA ARG A 86 12.55 -5.30 -3.32
C ARG A 86 11.36 -6.07 -3.89
N LEU A 87 11.23 -6.06 -5.21
CA LEU A 87 10.37 -7.00 -5.92
C LEU A 87 11.02 -8.38 -5.99
N ARG A 88 10.23 -9.42 -5.69
CA ARG A 88 10.60 -10.82 -5.94
C ARG A 88 10.06 -11.31 -7.28
N PHE A 89 8.89 -10.80 -7.64
CA PHE A 89 8.24 -11.10 -8.91
C PHE A 89 7.46 -9.87 -9.37
N GLU A 90 7.70 -9.45 -10.59
CA GLU A 90 6.91 -8.39 -11.22
C GLU A 90 5.65 -9.01 -11.83
N GLY A 91 4.50 -8.43 -11.52
CA GLY A 91 3.21 -8.86 -12.04
C GLY A 91 3.14 -8.68 -13.56
N TYR A 92 2.07 -9.20 -14.16
CA TYR A 92 1.87 -9.07 -15.59
C TYR A 92 1.75 -7.59 -15.98
N SER A 93 2.58 -7.17 -16.94
CA SER A 93 2.55 -5.83 -17.54
C SER A 93 2.61 -5.96 -19.06
N ASP A 94 1.75 -5.19 -19.72
CA ASP A 94 1.70 -4.98 -21.16
C ASP A 94 1.47 -3.49 -21.46
N ASP A 95 1.31 -3.14 -22.73
CA ASP A 95 1.08 -1.77 -23.14
C ASP A 95 -0.16 -1.14 -22.48
N TRP A 96 -1.20 -1.95 -22.21
CA TRP A 96 -2.43 -1.48 -21.58
C TRP A 96 -2.21 -1.20 -20.09
N GLU A 97 -1.48 -2.06 -19.40
CA GLU A 97 -1.05 -1.84 -18.01
C GLU A 97 -0.21 -0.57 -17.89
N SER A 98 0.78 -0.40 -18.77
CA SER A 98 1.67 0.77 -18.79
C SER A 98 0.89 2.06 -19.02
N GLN A 99 -0.02 2.05 -19.99
CA GLN A 99 -0.89 3.19 -20.28
C GLN A 99 -1.81 3.51 -19.10
N PHE A 100 -2.43 2.52 -18.48
CA PHE A 100 -3.29 2.72 -17.33
C PHE A 100 -2.52 3.32 -16.14
N THR A 101 -1.30 2.86 -15.91
CA THR A 101 -0.44 3.37 -14.83
C THR A 101 -0.09 4.84 -15.03
N GLU A 102 0.29 5.27 -16.24
CA GLU A 102 0.67 6.66 -16.51
C GLU A 102 -0.55 7.59 -16.68
N ASP A 103 -1.49 7.22 -17.55
CA ASP A 103 -2.59 8.10 -17.97
C ASP A 103 -3.73 8.17 -16.95
N VAL A 104 -3.85 7.15 -16.08
CA VAL A 104 -4.91 7.09 -15.07
C VAL A 104 -4.34 7.25 -13.67
N LEU A 105 -3.50 6.32 -13.21
CA LEU A 105 -3.07 6.32 -11.79
C LEU A 105 -2.19 7.53 -11.47
N ARG A 106 -1.12 7.74 -12.25
CA ARG A 106 -0.19 8.85 -12.00
C ARG A 106 -0.84 10.20 -12.29
N ALA A 107 -1.58 10.31 -13.39
CA ALA A 107 -2.30 11.54 -13.74
C ALA A 107 -3.34 11.95 -12.69
N THR A 108 -4.11 11.00 -12.13
CA THR A 108 -5.09 11.27 -11.07
C THR A 108 -4.42 11.71 -9.78
N GLN A 109 -3.35 11.01 -9.36
CA GLN A 109 -2.59 11.39 -8.17
C GLN A 109 -2.05 12.82 -8.31
N LEU A 110 -1.52 13.17 -9.49
CA LEU A 110 -1.01 14.50 -9.80
C LEU A 110 -2.09 15.58 -9.81
N SER A 111 -3.23 15.32 -10.46
CA SER A 111 -4.31 16.30 -10.58
C SER A 111 -4.91 16.65 -9.23
N HIS A 112 -4.99 15.67 -8.32
CA HIS A 112 -5.50 15.83 -6.97
C HIS A 112 -4.41 16.24 -5.95
N GLN A 113 -3.16 16.39 -6.39
CA GLN A 113 -2.01 16.71 -5.53
C GLN A 113 -1.83 15.72 -4.35
N GLN A 114 -2.21 14.47 -4.58
CA GLN A 114 -2.22 13.43 -3.56
C GLN A 114 -0.81 13.00 -3.17
N VAL A 115 -0.61 12.85 -1.85
CA VAL A 115 0.62 12.30 -1.27
C VAL A 115 0.37 10.91 -0.68
N SER A 116 1.38 10.05 -0.74
CA SER A 116 1.31 8.73 -0.10
C SER A 116 0.98 8.87 1.38
N THR A 117 0.18 7.95 1.91
CA THR A 117 -0.13 7.86 3.34
C THR A 117 1.12 7.69 4.22
N ALA A 118 2.25 7.28 3.64
CA ALA A 118 3.55 7.29 4.32
C ALA A 118 3.98 8.69 4.81
N PHE A 119 3.47 9.75 4.18
CA PHE A 119 3.70 11.15 4.54
C PHE A 119 2.50 11.79 5.25
N MET A 120 1.53 10.99 5.68
CA MET A 120 0.36 11.47 6.40
C MET A 120 0.76 12.12 7.72
N ARG A 121 0.14 13.25 8.04
CA ARG A 121 0.36 13.94 9.31
C ARG A 121 -0.20 13.10 10.46
N SER A 122 0.47 13.11 11.61
CA SER A 122 0.03 12.32 12.77
C SER A 122 -1.41 12.62 13.21
N GLU A 123 -1.84 13.89 13.13
CA GLU A 123 -3.22 14.29 13.43
C GLU A 123 -4.24 13.65 12.48
N ASP A 124 -3.92 13.62 11.18
CA ASP A 124 -4.77 12.99 10.16
C ASP A 124 -4.76 11.48 10.31
N PHE A 125 -3.61 10.87 10.63
CA PHE A 125 -3.51 9.44 10.89
C PHE A 125 -4.45 9.02 12.03
N VAL A 126 -4.39 9.71 13.17
CA VAL A 126 -5.27 9.43 14.31
C VAL A 126 -6.73 9.58 13.89
N ARG A 127 -7.09 10.68 13.22
CA ARG A 127 -8.47 10.92 12.76
C ARG A 127 -8.97 9.87 11.76
N TYR A 128 -8.09 9.34 10.91
CA TYR A 128 -8.44 8.33 9.93
C TYR A 128 -8.71 6.97 10.59
N TYR A 129 -7.89 6.59 11.57
CA TYR A 129 -7.94 5.28 12.21
C TYR A 129 -8.83 5.22 13.46
N GLU A 130 -9.20 6.35 14.06
CA GLU A 130 -10.08 6.44 15.24
C GLU A 130 -11.39 5.65 15.12
N PRO A 131 -12.11 5.65 13.98
CA PRO A 131 -13.32 4.85 13.82
C PRO A 131 -13.07 3.33 13.89
N TYR A 132 -11.88 2.87 13.48
CA TYR A 132 -11.53 1.46 13.41
C TYR A 132 -11.04 0.90 14.75
N LEU A 133 -10.43 1.75 15.58
CA LEU A 133 -9.98 1.38 16.93
C LEU A 133 -11.16 1.21 17.90
N ASN A 134 -12.23 1.98 17.71
CA ASN A 134 -13.40 1.95 18.59
C ASN A 134 -14.41 0.83 18.24
N THR A 135 -14.20 0.11 17.13
CA THR A 135 -15.06 -1.01 16.72
C THR A 135 -14.68 -2.36 17.30
N GLU A 136 -13.54 -2.50 17.98
CA GLU A 136 -13.15 -3.76 18.64
C GLU A 136 -13.74 -3.94 20.05
N GLU A 137 -14.52 -2.99 20.57
CA GLU A 137 -15.21 -3.09 21.88
C GLU A 137 -16.72 -3.44 21.79
N GLY A 138 -17.21 -3.86 20.62
CA GLY A 138 -18.64 -4.16 20.37
C GLY A 138 -19.03 -5.63 20.37
#